data_AF-A0A269PK01-F1
#
_entry.id   AF-A0A269PK01-F1
#
_cell.length_a   1.000
_cell.length_b   1.000
_cell.length_c   1.000
_cell.angle_alpha   90.00
_cell.angle_beta   90.00
_cell.angle_gamma   90.00
#
_symmetry.space_group_name_H-M   'P 1'
#
loop_
_entity.id
_entity.type
_entity.pdbx_description
1 polymer ?
#
loop_
_entity_poly.entity_id
_entity_poly.type
_entity_poly.pdbx_seq_one_letter_code
_entity_poly.pdbx_strand_id
1 'polypeptide(L)'
;MVIEFIIGLFLFLCVTLSILEKKGKDIGFLNKYYENIQIFGLLLSISLAGIYILSGEVIKGLGAIGLVIFLETRFKVYKRNQK
;
A
#
# COMPACT_ATOMS: atom_id res chain seq x y z
N MET A 1 17.50 -0.64 9.01
CA MET A 1 17.16 -1.99 9.53
C MET A 1 15.82 -2.04 10.27
N VAL A 2 15.66 -1.48 11.49
CA VAL A 2 14.37 -1.56 12.23
C VAL A 2 13.24 -0.78 11.54
N ILE A 3 13.52 0.42 11.03
CA ILE A 3 12.52 1.27 10.34
C ILE A 3 12.02 0.60 9.06
N GLU A 4 12.93 0.05 8.24
CA GLU A 4 12.56 -0.67 7.02
C GLU A 4 11.73 -1.92 7.31
N PHE A 5 12.01 -2.62 8.41
CA PHE A 5 11.20 -3.75 8.86
C PHE A 5 9.79 -3.33 9.26
N ILE A 6 9.65 -2.22 10.02
CA ILE A 6 8.35 -1.66 10.40
C ILE A 6 7.55 -1.24 9.17
N ILE A 7 8.19 -0.58 8.20
CA ILE A 7 7.52 -0.16 6.97
C ILE A 7 7.12 -1.38 6.13
N GLY A 8 7.97 -2.40 6.03
CA GLY A 8 7.64 -3.66 5.37
C GLY A 8 6.41 -4.35 5.99
N LEU A 9 6.34 -4.40 7.33
CA LEU A 9 5.19 -4.92 8.08
C LEU A 9 3.91 -4.11 7.79
N PHE A 10 4.03 -2.79 7.74
CA PHE A 10 2.90 -1.90 7.45
C PHE A 10 2.38 -2.11 6.02
N LEU A 11 3.27 -2.21 5.03
CA LEU A 11 2.90 -2.50 3.63
C LEU A 11 2.28 -3.88 3.50
N PHE A 12 2.80 -4.87 4.22
CA PHE A 12 2.22 -6.22 4.26
C PHE A 12 0.79 -6.21 4.82
N LEU A 13 0.55 -5.46 5.91
CA LEU A 13 -0.79 -5.21 6.44
C LEU A 13 -1.71 -4.55 5.41
N CYS A 14 -1.22 -3.54 4.69
CA CYS A 14 -1.99 -2.83 3.67
C CYS A 14 -2.41 -3.75 2.49
N VAL A 15 -1.50 -4.61 2.04
CA VAL A 15 -1.79 -5.63 1.00
C VAL A 15 -2.79 -6.67 1.53
N THR A 16 -2.61 -7.15 2.75
CA THR A 16 -3.51 -8.14 3.38
C THR A 16 -4.92 -7.59 3.53
N LEU A 17 -5.05 -6.34 4.01
CA LEU A 17 -6.31 -5.62 4.07
C LEU A 17 -6.97 -5.49 2.70
N SER A 18 -6.19 -5.17 1.65
CA SER A 18 -6.71 -5.09 0.28
C SER A 18 -7.28 -6.42 -0.21
N ILE A 19 -6.60 -7.53 0.11
CA ILE A 19 -7.04 -8.88 -0.28
C ILE A 19 -8.31 -9.28 0.49
N LEU A 20 -8.39 -8.94 1.78
CA LEU A 20 -9.56 -9.20 2.61
C LEU A 20 -10.79 -8.42 2.13
N GLU A 21 -10.62 -7.16 1.73
CA GLU A 21 -11.69 -6.33 1.13
C GLU A 21 -12.23 -6.98 -0.15
N LYS A 22 -11.35 -7.43 -1.06
CA LYS A 22 -11.77 -8.15 -2.29
C LYS A 22 -12.56 -9.44 -2.03
N LYS A 23 -12.33 -10.10 -0.89
CA LYS A 23 -13.09 -11.32 -0.53
C LYS A 23 -14.52 -11.01 -0.04
N GLY A 24 -14.97 -9.76 -0.10
CA GLY A 24 -16.33 -9.36 0.28
C GLY A 24 -16.56 -9.46 1.79
N LYS A 25 -15.49 -9.48 2.59
CA LYS A 25 -15.58 -9.40 4.05
C LYS A 25 -15.76 -7.91 4.37
N ASP A 26 -17.00 -7.45 4.22
CA ASP A 26 -17.40 -6.06 4.43
C ASP A 26 -17.30 -5.75 5.93
N ILE A 27 -16.13 -5.31 6.35
CA ILE A 27 -15.91 -4.83 7.72
C ILE A 27 -16.24 -3.34 7.67
N GLY A 28 -17.53 -3.00 7.62
CA GLY A 28 -18.03 -1.63 7.43
C GLY A 28 -17.43 -0.58 8.39
N PHE A 29 -16.93 -1.00 9.57
CA PHE A 29 -16.17 -0.15 10.48
C PHE A 29 -14.74 0.15 10.00
N LEU A 30 -14.06 -0.83 9.40
CA LEU A 30 -12.72 -0.65 8.83
C LEU A 30 -12.75 0.16 7.54
N ASN A 31 -13.88 0.26 6.86
CA ASN A 31 -14.00 0.96 5.59
C ASN A 31 -13.47 2.42 5.63
N LYS A 32 -13.87 3.19 6.65
CA LYS A 32 -13.40 4.57 6.86
C LYS A 32 -11.91 4.66 7.21
N TYR A 33 -11.39 3.67 7.94
CA TYR A 33 -9.97 3.61 8.31
C TYR A 33 -9.10 3.04 7.18
N TYR A 34 -9.65 2.14 6.38
CA TYR A 34 -9.00 1.47 5.26
C TYR A 34 -8.60 2.49 4.21
N GLU A 35 -9.45 3.48 3.94
CA GLU A 35 -9.11 4.57 3.02
C GLU A 35 -7.84 5.33 3.49
N ASN A 36 -7.82 5.75 4.76
CA ASN A 36 -6.66 6.44 5.34
C ASN A 36 -5.41 5.54 5.40
N ILE A 37 -5.56 4.27 5.78
CA ILE A 37 -4.44 3.30 5.86
C ILE A 37 -3.85 3.06 4.46
N GLN A 38 -4.69 2.93 3.42
CA GLN A 38 -4.25 2.79 2.04
C GLN A 38 -3.51 4.03 1.53
N ILE A 39 -4.06 5.23 1.78
CA ILE A 39 -3.42 6.49 1.39
C ILE A 39 -2.04 6.60 2.05
N PHE A 40 -1.96 6.30 3.34
CA PHE A 40 -0.70 6.35 4.08
C PHE A 40 0.31 5.31 3.58
N GLY A 41 -0.16 4.09 3.27
CA GLY A 41 0.67 3.03 2.68
C GLY A 41 1.17 3.37 1.29
N LEU A 42 0.35 4.04 0.48
CA LEU A 42 0.74 4.54 -0.85
C LEU A 42 1.81 5.62 -0.72
N LEU A 43 1.62 6.59 0.17
CA LEU A 43 2.58 7.67 0.41
C LEU A 43 3.94 7.12 0.86
N LEU A 44 3.92 6.18 1.81
CA LEU A 44 5.13 5.48 2.29
C LEU A 44 5.83 4.71 1.17
N SER A 45 5.07 4.03 0.30
CA SER A 45 5.62 3.27 -0.82
C SER A 45 6.27 4.19 -1.86
N ILE A 46 5.66 5.36 -2.14
CA ILE A 46 6.23 6.38 -3.05
C ILE A 46 7.51 6.96 -2.46
N SER A 47 7.51 7.30 -1.17
CA SER A 47 8.71 7.80 -0.48
C SER A 47 9.84 6.77 -0.52
N LEU A 48 9.54 5.50 -0.25
CA LEU A 48 10.52 4.41 -0.35
C LEU A 48 11.03 4.21 -1.77
N ALA A 49 10.15 4.22 -2.78
CA ALA A 49 10.54 4.13 -4.17
C ALA A 49 11.51 5.25 -4.56
N GLY A 50 11.23 6.48 -4.14
CA GLY A 50 12.12 7.63 -4.35
C GLY A 50 13.48 7.44 -3.67
N ILE A 51 13.49 7.00 -2.41
CA ILE A 51 14.73 6.75 -1.65
C ILE A 51 15.57 5.65 -2.29
N TYR A 52 14.96 4.53 -2.70
CA TYR A 52 15.68 3.42 -3.33
C TYR A 52 16.25 3.79 -4.70
N ILE A 53 15.52 4.57 -5.50
CA ILE A 53 16.02 5.08 -6.79
C ILE A 53 17.18 6.05 -6.59
N LEU A 54 17.05 7.00 -5.65
CA LEU A 54 18.10 7.97 -5.33
C LEU A 54 19.35 7.31 -4.74
N SER A 55 19.19 6.18 -4.04
CA SER A 55 20.28 5.39 -3.46
C SER A 55 20.95 4.45 -4.48
N GLY A 56 20.51 4.44 -5.75
CA GLY A 56 21.03 3.57 -6.80
C GLY A 56 20.56 2.10 -6.71
N GLU A 57 19.65 1.79 -5.80
CA GLU A 57 19.06 0.45 -5.62
C GLU A 57 17.89 0.25 -6.58
N VAL A 58 18.17 0.26 -7.89
CA VAL A 58 17.16 0.27 -8.97
C VAL A 58 16.21 -0.92 -8.89
N ILE A 59 16.70 -2.11 -8.50
CA ILE A 59 15.88 -3.33 -8.37
C ILE A 59 14.83 -3.16 -7.25
N LYS A 60 15.24 -2.62 -6.10
CA LYS A 60 14.32 -2.36 -4.98
C LYS A 60 13.36 -1.22 -5.31
N GLY A 61 13.84 -0.20 -6.03
CA GLY A 61 13.02 0.90 -6.54
C GLY A 61 11.92 0.42 -7.48
N LEU A 62 12.25 -0.44 -8.46
CA LEU A 62 11.27 -1.07 -9.37
C LEU A 62 10.25 -1.92 -8.61
N GLY A 63 10.70 -2.71 -7.62
CA GLY A 63 9.81 -3.48 -6.75
C GLY A 63 8.85 -2.58 -5.96
N ALA A 64 9.35 -1.48 -5.40
CA ALA A 64 8.54 -0.50 -4.68
C ALA A 64 7.53 0.20 -5.61
N ILE A 65 7.93 0.57 -6.83
CA ILE A 65 7.03 1.14 -7.85
C ILE A 65 5.91 0.14 -8.20
N GLY A 66 6.23 -1.13 -8.41
CA GLY A 66 5.23 -2.17 -8.66
C GLY A 66 4.21 -2.27 -7.51
N LEU A 67 4.69 -2.14 -6.27
CA LEU A 67 3.86 -2.13 -5.07
C LEU A 67 2.99 -0.88 -4.97
N VAL A 68 3.51 0.31 -5.33
CA VAL A 68 2.75 1.56 -5.46
C VAL A 68 1.61 1.38 -6.46
N ILE A 69 1.91 0.90 -7.67
CA ILE A 69 0.90 0.71 -8.73
C ILE A 69 -0.17 -0.28 -8.29
N PHE A 70 0.22 -1.37 -7.61
CA PHE A 70 -0.71 -2.34 -7.07
C PHE A 70 -1.65 -1.70 -6.03
N LEU A 71 -1.09 -1.02 -5.03
CA LEU A 71 -1.88 -0.34 -3.99
C LEU A 71 -2.79 0.73 -4.59
N GLU A 72 -2.29 1.55 -5.52
CA GLU A 72 -3.08 2.58 -6.19
C GLU A 72 -4.26 1.99 -6.97
N THR A 73 -4.01 0.91 -7.71
CA THR A 73 -5.06 0.23 -8.48
C THR A 73 -6.14 -0.31 -7.57
N ARG A 74 -5.75 -0.93 -6.45
CA ARG A 74 -6.70 -1.50 -5.47
C ARG A 74 -7.49 -0.39 -4.77
N PHE A 75 -6.83 0.69 -4.41
CA PHE A 75 -7.47 1.87 -3.84
C PHE A 75 -8.50 2.49 -4.79
N LYS A 76 -8.16 2.63 -6.08
CA LYS A 76 -9.08 3.12 -7.12
C LYS A 76 -10.31 2.22 -7.29
N VAL A 77 -10.13 0.90 -7.26
CA VAL A 77 -11.24 -0.07 -7.33
C VAL A 77 -12.13 0.05 -6.10
N TYR A 78 -11.54 0.10 -4.91
CA TYR A 78 -12.27 0.31 -3.66
C TYR A 78 -13.11 1.60 -3.71
N LYS A 79 -12.50 2.73 -4.09
CA LYS A 79 -13.19 4.02 -4.22
C LYS A 79 -14.32 4.02 -5.25
N ARG A 80 -14.22 3.15 -6.28
CA ARG A 80 -15.27 2.96 -7.28
C ARG A 80 -16.44 2.12 -6.74
N ASN A 81 -16.16 1.11 -5.92
CA ASN A 81 -17.19 0.26 -5.31
C ASN A 81 -17.95 0.95 -4.16
N GLN A 82 -17.35 1.99 -3.57
CA GLN A 82 -17.93 2.81 -2.51
C GLN A 82 -18.82 3.97 -3.03
N LYS A 83 -18.93 4.13 -4.36
CA LYS A 83 -19.65 5.22 -5.04
C LYS A 83 -20.89 4.69 -5.75
#